data_AF-T0DSH1-F1
#
_entry.id   AF-T0DSH1-F1
#
_cell.length_a   1.000
_cell.length_b   1.000
_cell.length_c   1.000
_cell.angle_alpha   90.00
_cell.angle_beta   90.00
_cell.angle_gamma   90.00
#
_symmetry.space_group_name_H-M   'P 1'
#
loop_
_entity.id
_entity.type
_entity.pdbx_description
1 polymer ?
#
loop_
_entity_poly.entity_id
_entity_poly.type
_entity_poly.pdbx_seq_one_letter_code
_entity_poly.pdbx_strand_id
1 'polypeptide(L)'
;MRLFYIVFILALLSCTTAVDREYKRVQTDEYYRDSGAAVYMLPILPEWRNFSGEGQCKRTSDMRYLNILNLMDSFSIDHQSASQIQFAFNRLYTERAQNMERSPTLKEVEQIFFSANDFVTATGGYLKQPKFSQVNIIWFDSYRDNMAQLKKLMSSKSMLEGRPVFVSLCLKDTEIKPALKEASVNFEGAYFVDYRYLTYYTPKGELSSEENFYLDQYLSSSVRRRRVYSHKKRPNFIKGRFKYINY
;
A
#
# COMPACT_ATOMS: atom_id res chain seq x y z
N MET A 1 48.46 -24.48 -44.68
CA MET A 1 47.94 -24.10 -43.34
C MET A 1 46.91 -22.96 -43.37
N ARG A 2 47.12 -21.86 -44.12
CA ARG A 2 46.14 -20.73 -44.19
C ARG A 2 44.76 -21.09 -44.75
N LEU A 3 44.67 -22.02 -45.72
CA LEU A 3 43.39 -22.42 -46.32
C LEU A 3 42.48 -23.18 -45.33
N PHE A 4 43.08 -23.96 -44.41
CA PHE A 4 42.35 -24.76 -43.43
C PHE A 4 41.66 -23.86 -42.37
N TYR A 5 42.31 -22.75 -41.99
CA TYR A 5 41.72 -21.76 -41.08
C TYR A 5 40.53 -21.03 -41.71
N ILE A 6 40.58 -20.75 -43.01
CA ILE A 6 39.48 -20.07 -43.72
C ILE A 6 38.26 -21.00 -43.80
N VAL A 7 38.47 -22.28 -44.10
CA VAL A 7 37.38 -23.28 -44.12
C VAL A 7 36.76 -23.49 -42.73
N PHE A 8 37.58 -23.48 -41.68
CA PHE A 8 37.09 -23.62 -40.30
C PHE A 8 36.28 -22.40 -39.84
N ILE A 9 36.68 -21.19 -40.23
CA ILE A 9 35.93 -19.96 -39.92
C ILE A 9 34.61 -19.91 -40.71
N LEU A 10 34.59 -20.37 -41.97
CA LEU A 10 33.35 -20.46 -42.75
C LEU A 10 32.36 -21.50 -42.18
N ALA A 11 32.85 -22.60 -41.60
CA ALA A 11 32.01 -23.60 -40.95
C ALA A 11 31.40 -23.11 -39.62
N LEU A 12 32.03 -22.15 -38.94
CA LEU A 12 31.48 -21.54 -37.72
C LEU A 12 30.42 -20.46 -38.02
N LEU A 13 30.43 -19.88 -39.22
CA LEU A 13 29.44 -18.87 -39.65
C LEU A 13 28.17 -19.49 -40.26
N SER A 14 28.15 -20.79 -40.56
CA SER A 14 26.97 -21.50 -41.09
C SER A 14 26.02 -22.01 -40.01
N CYS A 15 26.14 -21.54 -38.77
CA CYS A 15 25.16 -21.80 -37.73
C CYS A 15 23.92 -20.94 -37.98
N THR A 16 23.08 -21.36 -38.94
CA THR A 16 21.74 -20.83 -39.09
C THR A 16 20.95 -21.36 -37.89
N THR A 17 20.78 -20.54 -36.86
CA THR A 17 19.74 -20.81 -35.87
C THR A 17 18.43 -20.94 -36.63
N ALA A 18 17.77 -22.09 -36.51
CA ALA A 18 16.39 -22.21 -36.92
C ALA A 18 15.62 -21.18 -36.09
N VAL A 19 15.39 -20.00 -36.68
CA VAL A 19 14.49 -19.02 -36.10
C VAL A 19 13.14 -19.70 -36.20
N ASP A 20 12.67 -20.19 -35.07
CA ASP A 20 11.34 -20.77 -34.93
C ASP A 20 10.33 -19.64 -35.25
N ARG A 21 9.97 -19.55 -36.53
CA ARG A 21 9.05 -18.52 -37.05
C ARG A 21 7.59 -18.84 -36.72
N GLU A 22 7.35 -19.96 -36.04
CA GLU A 22 6.03 -20.40 -35.59
C GLU A 22 5.87 -20.35 -34.06
N TYR A 23 6.35 -19.29 -33.42
CA TYR A 23 5.66 -18.85 -32.21
C TYR A 23 4.29 -18.29 -32.62
N LYS A 24 3.31 -19.17 -32.83
CA LYS A 24 1.91 -18.75 -32.75
C LYS A 24 1.75 -18.14 -31.36
N ARG A 25 1.35 -16.87 -31.29
CA ARG A 25 0.84 -16.31 -30.03
C ARG A 25 -0.21 -17.30 -29.54
N VAL A 26 0.06 -17.96 -28.43
CA VAL A 26 -0.98 -18.66 -27.69
C VAL A 26 -2.03 -17.60 -27.42
N GLN A 27 -3.22 -17.74 -28.01
CA GLN A 27 -4.35 -16.92 -27.62
C GLN A 27 -4.68 -17.29 -26.19
N THR A 28 -4.05 -16.59 -25.25
CA THR A 28 -4.32 -16.74 -23.82
C THR A 28 -5.80 -16.51 -23.53
N ASP A 29 -6.48 -15.73 -24.37
CA ASP A 29 -7.89 -15.39 -24.30
C ASP A 29 -8.82 -16.60 -24.51
N GLU A 30 -8.38 -17.64 -25.25
CA GLU A 30 -9.16 -18.89 -25.41
C GLU A 30 -9.08 -19.79 -24.16
N TYR A 31 -8.05 -19.64 -23.33
CA TYR A 31 -7.81 -20.46 -22.13
C TYR A 31 -8.08 -19.72 -20.81
N TYR A 32 -8.07 -18.38 -20.84
CA TYR A 32 -8.42 -17.52 -19.72
C TYR A 32 -9.74 -16.81 -20.02
N ARG A 33 -10.85 -17.37 -19.52
CA ARG A 33 -12.04 -16.56 -19.28
C ARG A 33 -11.74 -15.63 -18.12
N ASP A 34 -11.33 -14.40 -18.42
CA ASP A 34 -11.16 -13.36 -17.43
C ASP A 34 -12.51 -13.12 -16.75
N SER A 35 -12.53 -13.22 -15.43
CA SER A 35 -13.69 -12.99 -14.57
C SER A 35 -14.05 -11.51 -14.46
N GLY A 36 -13.26 -10.63 -15.08
CA GLY A 36 -13.41 -9.19 -15.03
C GLY A 36 -12.70 -8.55 -13.84
N ALA A 37 -12.13 -9.33 -12.90
CA ALA A 37 -11.40 -8.76 -11.77
C ALA A 37 -10.10 -8.05 -12.17
N ALA A 38 -9.51 -8.42 -13.32
CA ALA A 38 -8.28 -7.82 -13.82
C ALA A 38 -8.39 -6.31 -14.07
N VAL A 39 -9.59 -5.80 -14.41
CA VAL A 39 -9.83 -4.36 -14.68
C VAL A 39 -9.66 -3.49 -13.43
N TYR A 40 -9.69 -4.09 -12.24
CA TYR A 40 -9.51 -3.40 -10.97
C TYR A 40 -8.06 -3.44 -10.49
N MET A 41 -7.16 -4.17 -11.15
CA MET A 41 -5.77 -4.33 -10.74
C MET A 41 -4.86 -3.41 -11.55
N LEU A 42 -4.02 -2.63 -10.87
CA LEU A 42 -2.98 -1.88 -11.53
C LEU A 42 -1.71 -2.74 -11.70
N PRO A 43 -0.84 -2.40 -12.67
CA PRO A 43 0.45 -3.05 -12.81
C PRO A 43 1.25 -3.02 -11.51
N ILE A 44 1.93 -4.12 -11.20
CA ILE A 44 2.80 -4.21 -10.03
C ILE A 44 3.95 -3.21 -10.19
N LEU A 45 4.21 -2.43 -9.14
CA LEU A 45 5.37 -1.55 -9.13
C LEU A 45 6.64 -2.40 -9.06
N PRO A 46 7.66 -2.13 -9.88
CA PRO A 46 8.93 -2.82 -9.76
C PRO A 46 9.58 -2.47 -8.42
N GLU A 47 10.32 -3.41 -7.81
CA GLU A 47 10.89 -3.25 -6.46
C GLU A 47 11.74 -1.98 -6.28
N TRP A 48 12.45 -1.55 -7.32
CA TRP A 48 13.28 -0.33 -7.29
C TRP A 48 12.44 0.95 -7.16
N ARG A 49 11.16 0.91 -7.54
CA ARG A 49 10.20 2.02 -7.43
C ARG A 49 9.38 1.94 -6.14
N ASN A 50 9.53 0.89 -5.34
CA ASN A 50 8.82 0.72 -4.06
C ASN A 50 9.48 1.57 -2.94
N PHE A 51 9.57 2.88 -3.18
CA PHE A 51 10.22 3.88 -2.35
C PHE A 51 9.26 5.03 -2.05
N SER A 52 9.16 5.42 -0.77
CA SER A 52 8.44 6.62 -0.37
C SER A 52 9.38 7.82 -0.35
N GLY A 53 9.14 8.79 -1.23
CA GLY A 53 9.89 10.05 -1.27
C GLY A 53 9.75 10.88 0.01
N GLU A 54 8.52 10.99 0.52
CA GLU A 54 8.22 11.76 1.73
C GLU A 54 8.73 11.06 3.00
N GLY A 55 8.62 9.73 3.07
CA GLY A 55 9.13 8.91 4.17
C GLY A 55 10.63 8.60 4.11
N GLN A 56 11.27 8.88 2.95
CA GLN A 56 12.67 8.57 2.64
C GLN A 56 13.03 7.12 2.97
N CYS A 57 12.28 6.16 2.44
CA CYS A 57 12.43 4.75 2.76
C CYS A 57 12.05 3.84 1.59
N LYS A 58 12.76 2.72 1.45
CA LYS A 58 12.33 1.58 0.64
C LYS A 58 11.40 0.71 1.49
N ARG A 59 10.29 0.27 0.92
CA ARG A 59 9.35 -0.64 1.59
C ARG A 59 9.85 -2.08 1.46
N THR A 60 9.59 -2.87 2.49
CA THR A 60 10.04 -4.27 2.59
C THR A 60 9.17 -5.25 1.80
N SER A 61 7.99 -4.82 1.34
CA SER A 61 7.11 -5.67 0.56
C SER A 61 6.31 -4.90 -0.46
N ASP A 62 5.96 -5.61 -1.52
CA ASP A 62 5.25 -5.05 -2.65
C ASP A 62 3.82 -4.70 -2.30
N MET A 63 3.40 -3.53 -2.78
CA MET A 63 2.04 -3.09 -2.73
C MET A 63 1.40 -3.32 -4.09
N ARG A 64 0.25 -4.00 -4.08
CA ARG A 64 -0.59 -4.16 -5.25
C ARG A 64 -1.67 -3.08 -5.21
N TYR A 65 -1.53 -2.09 -6.07
CA TYR A 65 -2.52 -1.02 -6.16
C TYR A 65 -3.74 -1.48 -6.95
N LEU A 66 -4.91 -1.03 -6.50
CA LEU A 66 -6.15 -1.22 -7.23
C LEU A 66 -6.48 0.07 -8.00
N ASN A 67 -7.21 -0.08 -9.10
CA ASN A 67 -7.79 1.04 -9.82
C ASN A 67 -9.00 1.55 -9.02
N ILE A 68 -8.76 2.51 -8.13
CA ILE A 68 -9.76 3.06 -7.22
C ILE A 68 -10.92 3.69 -7.98
N LEU A 69 -10.67 4.35 -9.12
CA LEU A 69 -11.73 4.93 -9.96
C LEU A 69 -12.68 3.83 -10.45
N ASN A 70 -12.13 2.77 -11.06
CA ASN A 70 -12.95 1.64 -11.54
C ASN A 70 -13.73 0.98 -10.41
N LEU A 71 -13.14 0.87 -9.21
CA LEU A 71 -13.84 0.34 -8.04
C LEU A 71 -15.00 1.22 -7.61
N MET A 72 -14.76 2.53 -7.49
CA MET A 72 -15.80 3.50 -7.11
C MET A 72 -16.96 3.47 -8.11
N ASP A 73 -16.66 3.45 -9.40
CA ASP A 73 -17.68 3.45 -10.46
C ASP A 73 -18.45 2.12 -10.51
N SER A 74 -17.74 0.99 -10.51
CA SER A 74 -18.37 -0.32 -10.73
C SER A 74 -19.17 -0.81 -9.51
N PHE A 75 -18.73 -0.49 -8.30
CA PHE A 75 -19.42 -0.88 -7.06
C PHE A 75 -20.25 0.26 -6.46
N SER A 76 -20.24 1.46 -7.07
CA SER A 76 -20.91 2.65 -6.53
C SER A 76 -20.52 2.96 -5.08
N ILE A 77 -19.24 2.80 -4.76
CA ILE A 77 -18.67 3.00 -3.43
C ILE A 77 -17.86 4.29 -3.34
N ASP A 78 -17.66 4.78 -2.13
CA ASP A 78 -16.80 5.94 -1.89
C ASP A 78 -15.31 5.58 -1.90
N HIS A 79 -14.48 6.63 -1.98
CA HIS A 79 -13.03 6.51 -1.96
C HIS A 79 -12.51 5.82 -0.70
N GLN A 80 -13.13 6.08 0.47
CA GLN A 80 -12.75 5.43 1.73
C GLN A 80 -12.89 3.91 1.61
N SER A 81 -14.04 3.43 1.12
CA SER A 81 -14.34 2.01 0.97
C SER A 81 -13.41 1.37 -0.05
N ALA A 82 -13.18 2.02 -1.20
CA ALA A 82 -12.26 1.53 -2.21
C ALA A 82 -10.81 1.38 -1.69
N SER A 83 -10.32 2.37 -0.93
CA SER A 83 -9.00 2.27 -0.27
C SER A 83 -8.97 1.14 0.78
N GLN A 84 -10.05 0.93 1.52
CA GLN A 84 -10.13 -0.18 2.47
C GLN A 84 -10.16 -1.55 1.77
N ILE A 85 -10.77 -1.65 0.58
CA ILE A 85 -10.71 -2.86 -0.26
C ILE A 85 -9.26 -3.11 -0.68
N GLN A 86 -8.54 -2.09 -1.15
CA GLN A 86 -7.13 -2.22 -1.48
C GLN A 86 -6.30 -2.69 -0.29
N PHE A 87 -6.52 -2.11 0.89
CA PHE A 87 -5.84 -2.54 2.11
C PHE A 87 -6.15 -4.01 2.45
N ALA A 88 -7.43 -4.38 2.45
CA ALA A 88 -7.88 -5.74 2.74
C ALA A 88 -7.30 -6.75 1.74
N PHE A 89 -7.32 -6.41 0.45
CA PHE A 89 -6.72 -7.20 -0.62
C PHE A 89 -5.23 -7.44 -0.39
N ASN A 90 -4.45 -6.39 -0.13
CA ASN A 90 -3.02 -6.53 0.13
C ASN A 90 -2.72 -7.37 1.38
N ARG A 91 -3.55 -7.24 2.41
CA ARG A 91 -3.43 -8.04 3.63
C ARG A 91 -3.71 -9.52 3.37
N LEU A 92 -4.87 -9.83 2.80
CA LEU A 92 -5.25 -11.21 2.47
C LEU A 92 -4.29 -11.85 1.47
N TYR A 93 -3.80 -11.09 0.49
CA TYR A 93 -2.76 -11.55 -0.45
C TYR A 93 -1.48 -11.93 0.29
N THR A 94 -1.00 -11.09 1.20
CA THR A 94 0.22 -11.36 1.98
C THR A 94 0.03 -12.60 2.86
N GLU A 95 -1.09 -12.70 3.57
CA GLU A 95 -1.42 -13.84 4.44
C GLU A 95 -1.50 -15.14 3.62
N ARG A 96 -2.14 -15.11 2.45
CA ARG A 96 -2.23 -16.27 1.56
C ARG A 96 -0.86 -16.67 1.01
N ALA A 97 -0.05 -15.71 0.57
CA ALA A 97 1.28 -15.98 0.03
C ALA A 97 2.21 -16.60 1.07
N GLN A 98 2.17 -16.10 2.31
CA GLN A 98 2.95 -16.64 3.43
C GLN A 98 2.53 -18.07 3.78
N ASN A 99 1.23 -18.34 3.86
CA ASN A 99 0.71 -19.67 4.19
C ASN A 99 1.02 -20.75 3.14
N MET A 100 1.27 -20.34 1.89
CA MET A 100 1.55 -21.25 0.78
C MET A 100 3.03 -21.30 0.40
N GLU A 101 3.85 -20.41 0.98
CA GLU A 101 5.25 -20.18 0.60
C GLU A 101 5.44 -19.93 -0.92
N ARG A 102 4.39 -19.41 -1.59
CA ARG A 102 4.41 -19.04 -3.01
C ARG A 102 3.47 -17.88 -3.31
N SER A 103 3.64 -17.24 -4.46
CA SER A 103 2.66 -16.26 -4.93
C SER A 103 1.32 -16.94 -5.29
N PRO A 104 0.17 -16.33 -4.94
CA PRO A 104 -1.15 -16.74 -5.42
C PRO A 104 -1.24 -16.75 -6.95
N THR A 105 -1.94 -17.75 -7.49
CA THR A 105 -2.31 -17.85 -8.91
C THR A 105 -3.36 -16.81 -9.27
N LEU A 106 -3.59 -16.54 -10.57
CA LEU A 106 -4.59 -15.56 -11.00
C LEU A 106 -6.00 -15.84 -10.44
N LYS A 107 -6.43 -17.10 -10.43
CA LYS A 107 -7.70 -17.52 -9.84
C LYS A 107 -7.77 -17.26 -8.33
N GLU A 108 -6.67 -17.47 -7.60
CA GLU A 108 -6.60 -17.18 -6.17
C GLU A 108 -6.60 -15.66 -5.90
N VAL A 109 -5.90 -14.88 -6.72
CA VAL A 109 -5.89 -13.41 -6.64
C VAL A 109 -7.29 -12.84 -6.82
N GLU A 110 -8.05 -13.37 -7.77
CA GLU A 110 -9.46 -13.02 -7.96
C GLU A 110 -10.31 -13.34 -6.71
N GLN A 111 -10.19 -14.54 -6.16
CA GLN A 111 -10.92 -14.92 -4.94
C GLN A 111 -10.56 -14.01 -3.76
N ILE A 112 -9.29 -13.64 -3.63
CA ILE A 112 -8.82 -12.68 -2.62
C ILE A 112 -9.46 -11.31 -2.84
N PHE A 113 -9.55 -10.85 -4.10
CA PHE A 113 -10.19 -9.59 -4.43
C PHE A 113 -11.67 -9.55 -4.03
N PHE A 114 -12.46 -10.54 -4.43
CA PHE A 114 -13.87 -10.59 -4.05
C PHE A 114 -14.05 -10.76 -2.54
N SER A 115 -13.20 -11.56 -1.88
CA SER A 115 -13.22 -11.68 -0.42
C SER A 115 -12.93 -10.36 0.29
N ALA A 116 -12.00 -9.56 -0.23
CA ALA A 116 -11.70 -8.23 0.28
C ALA A 116 -12.87 -7.26 0.08
N ASN A 117 -13.50 -7.28 -1.10
CA ASN A 117 -14.69 -6.49 -1.41
C ASN A 117 -15.85 -6.83 -0.48
N ASP A 118 -16.17 -8.12 -0.32
CA ASP A 118 -17.27 -8.59 0.52
C ASP A 118 -17.02 -8.24 1.98
N PHE A 119 -15.78 -8.42 2.47
CA PHE A 119 -15.40 -8.04 3.82
C PHE A 119 -15.61 -6.54 4.09
N VAL A 120 -15.18 -5.67 3.16
CA VAL A 120 -15.33 -4.22 3.34
C VAL A 120 -16.78 -3.79 3.22
N THR A 121 -17.53 -4.36 2.27
CA THR A 121 -18.95 -4.07 2.09
C THR A 121 -19.76 -4.49 3.33
N ALA A 122 -19.50 -5.68 3.87
CA ALA A 122 -20.22 -6.20 5.03
C ALA A 122 -19.86 -5.52 6.34
N THR A 123 -18.59 -5.15 6.54
CA THR A 123 -18.12 -4.65 7.83
C THR A 123 -17.86 -3.15 7.85
N GLY A 124 -17.56 -2.52 6.71
CA GLY A 124 -16.96 -1.18 6.62
C GLY A 124 -15.43 -1.18 6.77
N GLY A 125 -14.78 -2.33 6.56
CA GLY A 125 -13.31 -2.49 6.51
C GLY A 125 -12.59 -2.50 7.87
N TYR A 126 -11.26 -2.47 7.86
CA TYR A 126 -10.42 -2.56 9.07
C TYR A 126 -10.34 -1.25 9.87
N LEU A 127 -10.27 -0.11 9.19
CA LEU A 127 -10.19 1.21 9.82
C LEU A 127 -11.59 1.76 10.03
N LYS A 128 -12.17 1.46 11.20
CA LYS A 128 -13.45 2.05 11.62
C LYS A 128 -13.29 3.54 11.86
N GLN A 129 -14.28 4.32 11.43
CA GLN A 129 -14.27 5.75 11.68
C GLN A 129 -14.33 6.02 13.20
N PRO A 130 -13.34 6.74 13.76
CA PRO A 130 -13.31 7.03 15.18
C PRO A 130 -14.47 7.95 15.59
N LYS A 131 -15.16 7.62 16.68
CA LYS A 131 -16.23 8.46 17.29
C LYS A 131 -15.72 9.47 18.32
N PHE A 132 -14.41 9.66 18.42
CA PHE A 132 -13.79 10.53 19.43
C PHE A 132 -13.86 12.00 19.00
N SER A 133 -13.89 12.93 19.97
CA SER A 133 -13.91 14.37 19.68
C SER A 133 -12.55 14.91 19.22
N GLN A 134 -11.46 14.21 19.56
CA GLN A 134 -10.09 14.55 19.17
C GLN A 134 -9.33 13.31 18.69
N VAL A 135 -8.61 13.49 17.57
CA VAL A 135 -7.70 12.50 17.01
C VAL A 135 -6.31 13.12 16.85
N ASN A 136 -5.31 12.37 17.31
CA ASN A 136 -3.90 12.73 17.26
C ASN A 136 -3.19 11.81 16.27
N ILE A 137 -2.97 12.32 15.07
CA ILE A 137 -2.29 11.60 14.00
C ILE A 137 -0.79 11.77 14.20
N ILE A 138 -0.06 10.67 14.30
CA ILE A 138 1.37 10.65 14.53
C ILE A 138 2.03 10.10 13.29
N TRP A 139 2.81 10.93 12.60
CA TRP A 139 3.59 10.45 11.46
C TRP A 139 4.82 9.68 11.97
N PHE A 140 4.68 8.36 12.07
CA PHE A 140 5.64 7.47 12.70
C PHE A 140 7.03 7.55 12.04
N ASP A 141 7.09 7.68 10.71
CA ASP A 141 8.37 7.67 9.99
C ASP A 141 9.30 8.81 10.41
N SER A 142 8.72 9.92 10.87
CA SER A 142 9.48 11.08 11.35
C SER A 142 10.14 10.86 12.71
N TYR A 143 9.70 9.84 13.46
CA TYR A 143 10.20 9.47 14.78
C TYR A 143 11.06 8.21 14.78
N ARG A 144 11.26 7.54 13.63
CA ARG A 144 12.02 6.27 13.55
C ARG A 144 13.43 6.39 14.16
N ASP A 145 14.09 7.51 13.92
CA ASP A 145 15.44 7.79 14.41
C ASP A 145 15.44 8.46 15.80
N ASN A 146 14.25 8.74 16.37
CA ASN A 146 14.09 9.43 17.66
C ASN A 146 12.91 8.88 18.48
N MET A 147 12.98 7.58 18.79
CA MET A 147 11.94 6.89 19.58
C MET A 147 11.79 7.45 21.00
N ALA A 148 12.85 8.02 21.58
CA ALA A 148 12.78 8.65 22.91
C ALA A 148 11.81 9.84 22.93
N GLN A 149 11.82 10.66 21.88
CA GLN A 149 10.88 11.76 21.74
C GLN A 149 9.46 11.27 21.47
N LEU A 150 9.29 10.21 20.69
CA LEU A 150 7.98 9.59 20.51
C LEU A 150 7.42 9.05 21.83
N LYS A 151 8.25 8.41 22.66
CA LYS A 151 7.87 7.97 24.00
C LYS A 151 7.39 9.15 24.86
N LYS A 152 8.12 10.27 24.84
CA LYS A 152 7.73 11.50 25.54
C LYS A 152 6.40 12.08 25.02
N LEU A 153 6.20 12.07 23.70
CA LEU A 153 4.95 12.49 23.06
C LEU A 153 3.77 11.63 23.53
N MET A 154 3.94 10.32 23.53
CA MET A 154 2.89 9.36 23.91
C MET A 154 2.50 9.47 25.38
N SER A 155 3.42 9.89 26.25
CA SER A 155 3.12 10.18 27.66
C SER A 155 2.56 11.59 27.91
N SER A 156 2.40 12.42 26.87
CA SER A 156 1.92 13.80 27.04
C SER A 156 0.41 13.88 27.27
N LYS A 157 -0.05 14.93 27.96
CA LYS A 157 -1.48 15.23 28.15
C LYS A 157 -2.26 15.21 26.84
N SER A 158 -1.64 15.67 25.75
CA SER A 158 -2.31 15.72 24.46
C SER A 158 -2.70 14.34 23.93
N MET A 159 -1.91 13.30 24.23
CA MET A 159 -2.20 11.91 23.83
C MET A 159 -3.23 11.22 24.73
N LEU A 160 -3.44 11.74 25.94
CA LEU A 160 -4.54 11.31 26.82
C LEU A 160 -5.89 11.94 26.40
N GLU A 161 -5.86 13.19 25.92
CA GLU A 161 -7.06 13.94 25.51
C GLU A 161 -7.64 13.54 24.15
N GLY A 162 -6.92 12.73 23.36
CA GLY A 162 -7.35 12.33 22.03
C GLY A 162 -6.76 10.97 21.62
N ARG A 163 -7.38 10.28 20.67
CA ARG A 163 -6.91 8.95 20.27
C ARG A 163 -5.69 9.02 19.34
N PRO A 164 -4.60 8.30 19.66
CA PRO A 164 -3.45 8.19 18.77
C PRO A 164 -3.78 7.39 17.51
N VAL A 165 -3.33 7.88 16.35
CA VAL A 165 -3.36 7.17 15.07
C VAL A 165 -1.97 7.23 14.49
N PHE A 166 -1.25 6.11 14.51
CA PHE A 166 0.05 6.00 13.89
C PHE A 166 -0.11 5.87 12.38
N VAL A 167 0.59 6.72 11.64
CA VAL A 167 0.60 6.70 10.18
C VAL A 167 2.02 6.50 9.70
N SER A 168 2.23 5.55 8.79
CA SER A 168 3.53 5.27 8.20
C SER A 168 3.42 5.11 6.69
N LEU A 169 4.34 5.75 5.99
CA LEU A 169 4.61 5.58 4.56
C LEU A 169 5.60 4.45 4.30
N CYS A 170 6.26 3.93 5.33
CA CYS A 170 7.40 3.03 5.22
C CYS A 170 7.12 1.61 5.69
N LEU A 171 6.36 1.48 6.78
CA LEU A 171 6.22 0.27 7.55
C LEU A 171 4.75 -0.14 7.67
N LYS A 172 4.52 -1.44 7.72
CA LYS A 172 3.23 -2.06 8.08
C LYS A 172 2.99 -1.95 9.58
N ASP A 173 1.72 -2.09 9.97
CA ASP A 173 1.36 -2.20 11.39
C ASP A 173 2.10 -3.34 12.12
N THR A 174 2.38 -4.45 11.43
CA THR A 174 3.18 -5.58 11.93
C THR A 174 4.65 -5.25 12.16
N GLU A 175 5.17 -4.18 11.57
CA GLU A 175 6.55 -3.69 11.74
C GLU A 175 6.61 -2.54 12.76
N ILE A 176 5.58 -1.67 12.77
CA ILE A 176 5.47 -0.54 13.71
C ILE A 176 5.31 -1.05 15.15
N LYS A 177 4.41 -2.02 15.39
CA LYS A 177 4.09 -2.49 16.76
C LYS A 177 5.31 -3.09 17.48
N PRO A 178 6.12 -3.97 16.86
CA PRO A 178 7.37 -4.42 17.47
C PRO A 178 8.33 -3.28 17.80
N ALA A 179 8.54 -2.34 16.87
CA ALA A 179 9.44 -1.20 17.08
C ALA A 179 9.00 -0.32 18.27
N LEU A 180 7.69 -0.06 18.41
CA LEU A 180 7.13 0.65 19.56
C LEU A 180 7.32 -0.12 20.87
N LYS A 181 7.13 -1.44 20.85
CA LYS A 181 7.29 -2.32 22.01
C LYS A 181 8.74 -2.35 22.49
N GLU A 182 9.69 -2.50 21.58
CA GLU A 182 11.14 -2.46 21.85
C GLU A 182 11.55 -1.13 22.49
N ALA A 183 11.03 -0.02 21.97
CA ALA A 183 11.27 1.32 22.51
C ALA A 183 10.47 1.64 23.80
N SER A 184 9.67 0.70 24.32
CA SER A 184 8.79 0.90 25.48
C SER A 184 7.87 2.11 25.33
N VAL A 185 7.33 2.32 24.12
CA VAL A 185 6.32 3.34 23.84
C VAL A 185 4.94 2.73 24.11
N ASN A 186 4.12 3.39 24.94
CA ASN A 186 2.73 2.94 25.14
C ASN A 186 1.88 3.32 23.91
N PHE A 187 1.24 2.33 23.29
CA PHE A 187 0.34 2.49 22.14
C PHE A 187 -1.02 1.84 22.36
N GLU A 188 -1.41 1.57 23.61
CA GLU A 188 -2.71 0.98 23.91
C GLU A 188 -3.87 1.84 23.36
N GLY A 189 -4.80 1.19 22.67
CA GLY A 189 -5.94 1.86 22.03
C GLY A 189 -5.59 2.76 20.84
N ALA A 190 -4.35 2.69 20.33
CA ALA A 190 -3.96 3.39 19.11
C ALA A 190 -4.42 2.65 17.85
N TYR A 191 -4.75 3.42 16.81
CA TYR A 191 -4.99 2.89 15.47
C TYR A 191 -3.71 2.97 14.63
N PHE A 192 -3.62 2.12 13.61
CA PHE A 192 -2.48 2.05 12.70
C PHE A 192 -2.95 2.17 11.26
N VAL A 193 -2.35 3.10 10.53
CA VAL A 193 -2.55 3.34 9.11
C VAL A 193 -1.18 3.22 8.45
N ASP A 194 -0.89 2.05 7.91
CA ASP A 194 0.31 1.87 7.12
C ASP A 194 0.10 2.23 5.66
N TYR A 195 1.18 2.13 4.89
CA TYR A 195 1.22 2.57 3.50
C TYR A 195 0.21 1.85 2.60
N ARG A 196 -0.31 0.68 3.00
CA ARG A 196 -1.30 -0.07 2.20
C ARG A 196 -2.68 0.61 2.15
N TYR A 197 -2.97 1.51 3.09
CA TYR A 197 -4.16 2.37 3.05
C TYR A 197 -4.03 3.52 2.06
N LEU A 198 -2.81 3.90 1.70
CA LEU A 198 -2.57 5.08 0.89
C LEU A 198 -2.92 4.82 -0.57
N THR A 199 -3.20 5.90 -1.27
CA THR A 199 -3.69 5.84 -2.64
C THR A 199 -3.20 7.02 -3.44
N TYR A 200 -2.95 6.76 -4.72
CA TYR A 200 -2.67 7.78 -5.74
C TYR A 200 -3.95 8.41 -6.28
N TYR A 201 -5.13 8.08 -5.77
CA TYR A 201 -6.39 8.67 -6.20
C TYR A 201 -6.86 9.74 -5.23
N THR A 202 -7.48 10.80 -5.74
CA THR A 202 -8.22 11.79 -4.94
C THR A 202 -9.58 11.21 -4.53
N PRO A 203 -10.31 11.84 -3.58
CA PRO A 203 -11.66 11.41 -3.23
C PRO A 203 -12.66 11.43 -4.39
N LYS A 204 -12.32 12.09 -5.50
CA LYS A 204 -13.12 12.13 -6.74
C LYS A 204 -12.71 11.07 -7.76
N GLY A 205 -11.72 10.23 -7.45
CA GLY A 205 -11.18 9.23 -8.36
C GLY A 205 -10.17 9.78 -9.38
N GLU A 206 -9.65 10.99 -9.19
CA GLU A 206 -8.61 11.56 -10.06
C GLU A 206 -7.20 11.06 -9.64
N LEU A 207 -6.31 10.79 -10.58
CA LEU A 207 -4.93 10.41 -10.27
C LEU A 207 -4.09 11.59 -9.75
N SER A 208 -3.24 11.30 -8.79
CA SER A 208 -2.26 12.18 -8.14
C SER A 208 -0.85 11.62 -8.33
N SER A 209 0.15 12.49 -8.34
CA SER A 209 1.57 12.13 -8.45
C SER A 209 2.14 11.53 -7.16
N GLU A 210 1.46 11.72 -6.03
CA GLU A 210 1.88 11.25 -4.71
C GLU A 210 0.79 10.42 -4.06
N GLU A 211 1.19 9.54 -3.14
CA GLU A 211 0.29 8.85 -2.24
C GLU A 211 -0.29 9.81 -1.21
N ASN A 212 -1.60 9.70 -0.97
CA ASN A 212 -2.30 10.60 -0.09
C ASN A 212 -3.11 9.86 0.97
N PHE A 213 -3.26 10.51 2.12
CA PHE A 213 -4.17 10.12 3.18
C PHE A 213 -5.17 11.27 3.44
N TYR A 214 -6.41 11.11 3.00
CA TYR A 214 -7.45 12.13 3.10
C TYR A 214 -8.21 12.03 4.42
N LEU A 215 -7.86 12.87 5.40
CA LEU A 215 -8.45 12.80 6.74
C LEU A 215 -9.97 12.88 6.75
N ASP A 216 -10.54 13.72 5.89
CA ASP A 216 -11.98 13.92 5.79
C ASP A 216 -12.74 12.66 5.32
N GLN A 217 -12.05 11.69 4.73
CA GLN A 217 -12.64 10.42 4.29
C GLN A 217 -12.64 9.36 5.40
N TYR A 218 -11.71 9.43 6.36
CA TYR A 218 -11.55 8.38 7.39
C TYR A 218 -12.00 8.82 8.79
N LEU A 219 -12.22 10.12 8.99
CA LEU A 219 -12.63 10.67 10.28
C LEU A 219 -14.12 11.03 10.26
N SER A 220 -14.84 10.61 11.30
CA SER A 220 -16.23 11.00 11.49
C SER A 220 -16.38 12.51 11.67
N SER A 221 -17.55 13.05 11.30
CA SER A 221 -17.94 14.44 11.59
C SER A 221 -17.90 14.80 13.08
N SER A 222 -17.95 13.79 13.97
CA SER A 222 -17.78 13.99 15.42
C SER A 222 -16.36 14.45 15.81
N VAL A 223 -15.36 14.21 14.96
CA VAL A 223 -13.96 14.59 15.22
C VAL A 223 -13.78 16.09 14.97
N ARG A 224 -13.91 16.89 16.03
CA ARG A 224 -13.77 18.35 15.99
C ARG A 224 -12.31 18.82 16.00
N ARG A 225 -11.43 18.06 16.63
CA ARG A 225 -10.01 18.42 16.80
C ARG A 225 -9.11 17.39 16.14
N ARG A 226 -8.39 17.82 15.10
CA ARG A 226 -7.46 16.98 14.33
C ARG A 226 -6.08 17.57 14.47
N ARG A 227 -5.17 16.82 15.07
CA ARG A 227 -3.78 17.23 15.30
C ARG A 227 -2.85 16.26 14.60
N VAL A 228 -1.86 16.79 13.90
CA VAL A 228 -0.84 15.99 13.20
C VAL A 228 0.52 16.30 13.83
N TYR A 229 1.19 15.26 14.32
CA TYR A 229 2.48 15.32 15.00
C TYR A 229 3.57 14.77 14.10
N SER A 230 4.67 15.50 14.00
CA SER A 230 5.90 15.05 13.37
C SER A 230 7.10 15.77 13.97
N HIS A 231 8.22 15.06 14.09
CA HIS A 231 9.49 15.63 14.55
C HIS A 231 10.28 16.35 13.44
N LYS A 232 10.06 16.00 12.17
CA LYS A 232 10.90 16.47 11.06
C LYS A 232 10.28 17.67 10.35
N LYS A 233 9.14 17.45 9.68
CA LYS A 233 8.47 18.45 8.85
C LYS A 233 6.97 18.23 8.82
N ARG A 234 6.23 19.20 8.30
CA ARG A 234 4.79 19.02 8.02
C ARG A 234 4.63 17.94 6.94
N PRO A 235 3.88 16.86 7.19
CA PRO A 235 3.67 15.81 6.18
C PRO A 235 2.76 16.31 5.06
N ASN A 236 3.25 16.23 3.82
CA ASN A 236 2.49 16.68 2.65
C ASN A 236 1.43 15.67 2.20
N PHE A 237 1.63 14.39 2.47
CA PHE A 237 0.73 13.30 2.10
C PHE A 237 -0.60 13.31 2.88
N ILE A 238 -0.64 13.96 4.05
CA ILE A 238 -1.87 14.08 4.85
C ILE A 238 -2.67 15.26 4.32
N LYS A 239 -3.84 14.97 3.75
CA LYS A 239 -4.74 15.96 3.15
C LYS A 239 -5.96 16.23 4.04
N GLY A 240 -6.42 17.47 4.05
CA GLY A 240 -7.57 17.92 4.85
C GLY A 240 -7.18 18.97 5.90
N ARG A 241 -8.17 19.43 6.68
CA ARG A 241 -7.96 20.44 7.72
C ARG A 241 -7.41 19.81 9.00
N PHE A 242 -6.27 20.29 9.48
CA PHE A 242 -5.66 19.86 10.75
C PHE A 242 -4.72 20.92 11.33
N LYS A 243 -4.50 20.85 12.65
CA LYS A 243 -3.43 21.59 13.33
C LYS A 243 -2.14 20.79 13.28
N TYR A 244 -1.11 21.32 12.62
CA TYR A 244 0.22 20.74 12.66
C TYR A 244 0.92 21.10 13.96
N ILE A 245 1.61 20.12 14.55
CA ILE A 245 2.41 20.27 15.76
C ILE A 245 3.78 19.64 15.47
N ASN A 246 4.81 20.49 15.47
CA ASN A 246 6.17 20.01 15.52
C ASN A 246 6.47 19.64 16.98
N TYR A 247 6.75 18.36 17.23
CA TYR A 247 7.01 17.85 18.58
C TYR A 247 8.25 16.99 18.60
#